data_AF-A0A7Y0AU81-F1
#
_entry.id   AF-A0A7Y0AU81-F1
#
_cell.length_a   1.000
_cell.length_b   1.000
_cell.length_c   1.000
_cell.angle_alpha   90.00
_cell.angle_beta   90.00
_cell.angle_gamma   90.00
#
_symmetry.space_group_name_H-M   'P 1'
#
loop_
_entity.id
_entity.type
_entity.pdbx_description
1 polymer ?
#
loop_
_entity_poly.entity_id
_entity_poly.type
_entity_poly.pdbx_seq_one_letter_code
_entity_poly.pdbx_strand_id
1 'polypeptide(L)'
;MAEDNEQKKTERLHMLISPAELEAIDEWRFANRIGTRAEAVRRLCQIGLIVGRELEGLADAATEASDAMSELDNEIFGFWTTIASPVYKSDTLNREAIIEEISDLSSGVEKVNGAVDQLSSILVGLFAASTATSRLELGEGKKRAEQVLEEMQQSLQKIRDLRAESAKNHREMTKYAYRKSDGETE
;
A
#
# COMPACT_ATOMS: atom_id res chain seq x y z
N MET A 1 6.65 -43.02 -0.59
CA MET A 1 8.03 -42.51 -0.60
C MET A 1 8.47 -42.22 -2.04
N ALA A 2 7.76 -41.33 -2.76
CA ALA A 2 8.03 -41.07 -4.19
C ALA A 2 7.97 -39.57 -4.58
N GLU A 3 7.79 -38.65 -3.62
CA GLU A 3 7.66 -37.21 -3.92
C GLU A 3 8.97 -36.41 -3.78
N ASP A 4 10.04 -37.01 -3.25
CA ASP A 4 11.26 -36.27 -2.86
C ASP A 4 12.34 -36.18 -3.96
N ASN A 5 12.07 -36.72 -5.16
CA ASN A 5 13.07 -36.83 -6.24
C ASN A 5 12.88 -35.82 -7.39
N GLU A 6 11.79 -35.05 -7.40
CA GLU A 6 11.58 -34.00 -8.43
C GLU A 6 12.33 -32.70 -8.12
N GLN A 7 12.59 -32.39 -6.85
CA GLN A 7 13.17 -31.11 -6.43
C GLN A 7 14.65 -30.91 -6.76
N LYS A 8 15.36 -31.93 -7.24
CA LYS A 8 16.82 -31.88 -7.47
C LYS A 8 17.26 -31.82 -8.94
N LYS A 9 16.33 -31.84 -9.90
CA LYS A 9 16.73 -31.76 -11.32
C LYS A 9 16.93 -30.31 -11.74
N THR A 10 18.20 -29.93 -11.88
CA THR A 10 18.55 -28.70 -12.59
C THR A 10 18.36 -28.94 -14.08
N GLU A 11 17.30 -28.39 -14.65
CA GLU A 11 17.07 -28.42 -16.09
C GLU A 11 17.92 -27.37 -16.81
N ARG A 12 18.44 -27.70 -18.00
CA ARG A 12 19.19 -26.75 -18.84
C ARG A 12 18.21 -26.01 -19.74
N LEU A 13 18.11 -24.69 -19.55
CA LEU A 13 17.38 -23.80 -20.43
C LEU A 13 18.33 -23.21 -21.47
N HIS A 14 18.07 -23.47 -22.76
CA HIS A 14 18.76 -22.78 -23.86
C HIS A 14 17.82 -21.70 -24.43
N MET A 15 18.29 -20.46 -24.45
CA MET A 15 17.50 -19.32 -24.93
C MET A 15 18.37 -18.40 -25.79
N LEU A 16 17.76 -17.81 -26.81
CA LEU A 16 18.36 -16.74 -27.59
C LEU A 16 17.99 -15.41 -26.92
N ILE A 17 19.01 -14.60 -26.61
CA ILE A 17 18.87 -13.28 -25.99
C ILE A 17 19.60 -12.28 -26.87
N SER A 18 19.05 -11.09 -27.02
CA SER A 18 19.71 -10.03 -27.78
C SER A 18 21.01 -9.56 -27.11
N PRO A 19 21.97 -8.98 -27.86
CA PRO A 19 23.19 -8.44 -27.26
C PRO A 19 22.93 -7.40 -26.16
N ALA A 20 21.92 -6.54 -26.35
CA ALA A 20 21.56 -5.49 -25.38
C ALA A 20 21.00 -6.06 -24.06
N GLU A 21 20.17 -7.10 -24.13
CA GLU A 21 19.66 -7.76 -22.92
C GLU A 21 20.76 -8.51 -22.17
N LEU A 22 21.71 -9.14 -22.90
CA LEU A 22 22.88 -9.77 -22.29
C LEU A 22 23.76 -8.75 -21.56
N GLU A 23 23.96 -7.57 -22.14
CA GLU A 23 24.68 -6.46 -21.52
C GLU A 23 23.98 -5.96 -20.26
N ALA A 24 22.65 -5.78 -20.30
CA ALA A 24 21.86 -5.37 -19.13
C ALA A 24 21.94 -6.39 -17.98
N ILE A 25 21.88 -7.70 -18.28
CA ILE A 25 22.07 -8.77 -17.28
C ILE A 25 23.47 -8.70 -16.68
N ASP A 26 24.49 -8.43 -17.51
CA ASP A 26 25.87 -8.31 -17.05
C ASP A 26 26.08 -7.10 -16.15
N GLU A 27 25.59 -5.93 -16.54
CA GLU A 27 25.65 -4.72 -15.72
C GLU A 27 24.95 -4.94 -14.38
N TRP A 28 23.73 -5.50 -14.40
CA TRP A 28 22.99 -5.79 -13.18
C TRP A 28 23.73 -6.79 -12.27
N ARG A 29 24.33 -7.86 -12.83
CA ARG A 29 25.08 -8.83 -12.02
C ARG A 29 26.30 -8.20 -11.38
N PHE A 30 27.03 -7.32 -12.09
CA PHE A 30 28.21 -6.65 -11.55
C PHE A 30 27.83 -5.67 -10.45
N ALA A 31 26.77 -4.87 -10.65
CA ALA A 31 26.25 -3.96 -9.64
C ALA A 31 25.83 -4.70 -8.34
N ASN A 32 25.30 -5.93 -8.48
CA ASN A 32 24.87 -6.76 -7.36
C ASN A 32 25.92 -7.81 -6.90
N ARG A 33 27.14 -7.77 -7.44
CA ARG A 33 28.26 -8.67 -7.09
C ARG A 33 27.96 -10.17 -7.26
N ILE A 34 27.21 -10.53 -8.30
CA ILE A 34 26.81 -11.90 -8.60
C ILE A 34 27.83 -12.55 -9.54
N GLY A 35 28.36 -13.71 -9.13
CA GLY A 35 29.50 -14.34 -9.80
C GLY A 35 29.21 -14.86 -11.21
N THR A 36 27.99 -15.35 -11.47
CA THR A 36 27.66 -16.00 -12.75
C THR A 36 26.41 -15.42 -13.41
N ARG A 37 26.39 -15.44 -14.76
CA ARG A 37 25.20 -15.04 -15.54
C ARG A 37 23.99 -15.93 -15.23
N ALA A 38 24.19 -17.24 -15.12
CA ALA A 38 23.11 -18.18 -14.84
C ALA A 38 22.45 -17.89 -13.48
N GLU A 39 23.25 -17.55 -12.46
CA GLU A 39 22.73 -17.13 -11.16
C GLU A 39 22.01 -15.78 -11.24
N ALA A 40 22.55 -14.81 -11.99
CA ALA A 40 21.92 -13.53 -12.19
C ALA A 40 20.53 -13.67 -12.82
N VAL A 41 20.42 -14.49 -13.88
CA VAL A 41 19.14 -14.81 -14.53
C VAL A 41 18.17 -15.45 -13.54
N ARG A 42 18.60 -16.40 -12.72
CA ARG A 42 17.72 -17.02 -11.69
C ARG A 42 17.20 -15.99 -10.68
N ARG A 43 18.05 -15.10 -10.18
CA ARG A 43 17.65 -14.05 -9.24
C ARG A 43 16.69 -13.05 -9.89
N LEU A 44 16.95 -12.65 -11.14
CA LEU A 44 16.06 -11.78 -11.92
C LEU A 44 14.69 -12.44 -12.15
N CYS A 45 14.64 -13.74 -12.47
CA CYS A 45 13.38 -14.48 -12.56
C CYS A 45 12.63 -14.48 -11.22
N GLN A 46 13.32 -14.71 -10.10
CA GLN A 46 12.69 -14.68 -8.78
C GLN A 46 12.15 -13.29 -8.43
N ILE A 47 12.92 -12.22 -8.70
CA ILE A 47 12.45 -10.84 -8.53
C ILE A 47 11.23 -10.60 -9.42
N GLY A 48 11.26 -11.03 -10.69
CA GLY A 48 10.13 -10.90 -11.59
C GLY A 48 8.86 -11.61 -11.09
N LEU A 49 9.00 -12.80 -10.49
CA LEU A 49 7.89 -13.53 -9.88
C LEU A 49 7.36 -12.87 -8.61
N ILE A 50 8.24 -12.27 -7.80
CA ILE A 50 7.86 -11.51 -6.61
C ILE A 50 7.09 -10.25 -7.03
N VAL A 51 7.68 -9.45 -7.92
CA VAL A 51 7.08 -8.21 -8.40
C VAL A 51 5.75 -8.50 -9.10
N GLY A 52 5.70 -9.50 -9.97
CA GLY A 52 4.48 -9.88 -10.69
C GLY A 52 3.32 -10.28 -9.77
N ARG A 53 3.60 -10.85 -8.60
CA ARG A 53 2.57 -11.22 -7.61
C ARG A 53 2.00 -10.01 -6.86
N GLU A 54 2.86 -9.08 -6.47
CA GLU A 54 2.45 -7.93 -5.64
C GLU A 54 2.01 -6.72 -6.48
N LEU A 55 2.24 -6.73 -7.79
CA LEU A 55 1.88 -5.62 -8.68
C LEU A 55 0.37 -5.35 -8.70
N GLU A 56 -0.44 -6.40 -8.59
CA GLU A 56 -1.90 -6.28 -8.48
C GLU A 56 -2.28 -5.50 -7.21
N GLY A 57 -1.72 -5.88 -6.06
CA GLY A 57 -1.96 -5.17 -4.80
C GLY A 57 -1.48 -3.72 -4.81
N LEU A 58 -0.39 -3.42 -5.53
CA LEU A 58 0.09 -2.05 -5.71
C LEU A 58 -0.89 -1.22 -6.56
N ALA A 59 -1.45 -1.80 -7.63
CA ALA A 59 -2.43 -1.12 -8.47
C ALA A 59 -3.73 -0.84 -7.71
N ASP A 60 -4.19 -1.81 -6.91
CA ASP A 60 -5.36 -1.66 -6.05
C ASP A 60 -5.14 -0.54 -5.02
N ALA A 61 -3.99 -0.54 -4.33
CA ALA A 61 -3.65 0.48 -3.34
C ALA A 61 -3.52 1.89 -3.96
N ALA A 62 -2.99 1.98 -5.19
CA ALA A 62 -2.91 3.24 -5.92
C ALA A 62 -4.30 3.75 -6.32
N THR A 63 -5.19 2.86 -6.73
CA THR A 63 -6.59 3.19 -7.06
C THR A 63 -7.33 3.66 -5.81
N GLU A 64 -7.20 2.93 -4.70
CA GLU A 64 -7.78 3.32 -3.40
C GLU A 64 -7.29 4.71 -2.95
N ALA A 65 -6.00 5.00 -3.15
CA ALA A 65 -5.44 6.32 -2.83
C ALA A 65 -5.99 7.43 -3.72
N SER A 66 -6.17 7.16 -5.01
CA SER A 66 -6.79 8.09 -5.94
C SER A 66 -8.25 8.37 -5.58
N ASP A 67 -9.01 7.33 -5.27
CA ASP A 67 -10.42 7.44 -4.90
C ASP A 67 -10.57 8.23 -3.59
N ALA A 68 -9.78 7.90 -2.56
CA ALA A 68 -9.78 8.63 -1.29
C ALA A 68 -9.43 10.11 -1.47
N MET A 69 -8.48 10.43 -2.35
CA MET A 69 -8.10 11.81 -2.65
C MET A 69 -9.22 12.56 -3.38
N SER A 70 -9.89 11.90 -4.32
CA SER A 70 -11.03 12.45 -5.04
C SER A 70 -12.22 12.73 -4.11
N GLU A 71 -12.50 11.81 -3.17
CA GLU A 71 -13.51 12.03 -2.13
C GLU A 71 -13.16 13.25 -1.27
N LEU A 72 -11.91 13.34 -0.80
CA LEU A 72 -11.45 14.48 0.01
C LEU A 72 -11.56 15.81 -0.75
N ASP A 73 -11.26 15.84 -2.05
CA ASP A 73 -11.40 17.06 -2.87
C ASP A 73 -12.86 17.53 -2.94
N ASN A 74 -13.81 16.59 -3.09
CA ASN A 74 -15.24 16.90 -3.06
C ASN A 74 -15.70 17.40 -1.68
N GLU A 75 -15.20 16.82 -0.59
CA GLU A 75 -15.48 17.27 0.78
C GLU A 75 -14.91 18.67 1.05
N ILE A 76 -13.67 18.95 0.60
CA ILE A 76 -13.06 20.28 0.68
C ILE A 76 -13.90 21.31 -0.09
N PHE A 77 -14.39 20.94 -1.27
CA PHE A 77 -15.28 21.81 -2.04
C PHE A 77 -16.60 22.07 -1.31
N GLY A 78 -17.20 21.02 -0.72
CA GLY A 78 -18.37 21.12 0.16
C GLY A 78 -18.16 22.14 1.28
N PHE A 79 -17.10 21.97 2.06
CA PHE A 79 -16.67 22.89 3.11
C PHE A 79 -16.53 24.34 2.61
N TRP A 80 -15.90 24.56 1.46
CA TRP A 80 -15.77 25.90 0.87
C TRP A 80 -17.13 26.53 0.56
N THR A 81 -18.07 25.76 0.02
CA THR A 81 -19.40 26.25 -0.32
C THR A 81 -20.29 26.48 0.91
N THR A 82 -20.23 25.60 1.90
CA THR A 82 -21.06 25.62 3.11
C THR A 82 -20.57 26.61 4.16
N ILE A 83 -19.25 26.81 4.28
CA ILE A 83 -18.67 27.58 5.38
C ILE A 83 -17.94 28.82 4.87
N ALA A 84 -16.94 28.65 4.02
CA ALA A 84 -16.06 29.76 3.66
C ALA A 84 -16.75 30.83 2.80
N SER A 85 -17.65 30.43 1.89
CA SER A 85 -18.43 31.36 1.06
C SER A 85 -19.44 32.20 1.87
N PRO A 86 -20.26 31.63 2.78
CA PRO A 86 -21.12 32.42 3.68
C PRO A 86 -20.34 33.32 4.65
N VAL A 87 -19.23 32.84 5.23
CA VAL A 87 -18.34 33.67 6.07
C VAL A 87 -17.86 34.90 5.31
N TYR A 88 -17.41 34.72 4.07
CA TYR A 88 -16.94 35.82 3.23
C TYR A 88 -18.07 36.83 2.90
N LYS A 89 -19.32 36.35 2.78
CA LYS A 89 -20.50 37.17 2.53
C LYS A 89 -21.12 37.78 3.79
N SER A 90 -20.57 37.52 4.98
CA SER A 90 -21.12 37.93 6.27
C SER A 90 -22.52 37.35 6.58
N ASP A 91 -22.84 36.18 6.02
CA ASP A 91 -24.07 35.46 6.31
C ASP A 91 -23.97 34.68 7.64
N THR A 92 -25.12 34.35 8.24
CA THR A 92 -25.16 33.54 9.47
C THR A 92 -24.84 32.07 9.16
N LEU A 93 -23.85 31.53 9.86
CA LEU A 93 -23.48 30.12 9.74
C LEU A 93 -24.34 29.22 10.64
N ASN A 94 -24.75 28.06 10.13
CA ASN A 94 -25.33 27.01 10.94
C ASN A 94 -24.21 26.21 11.62
N ARG A 95 -24.18 26.23 12.96
CA ARG A 95 -23.18 25.53 13.77
C ARG A 95 -23.20 24.02 13.57
N GLU A 96 -24.35 23.40 13.36
CA GLU A 96 -24.47 21.95 13.13
C GLU A 96 -23.83 21.56 11.80
N ALA A 97 -24.14 22.31 10.73
CA ALA A 97 -23.52 22.13 9.42
C ALA A 97 -21.99 22.30 9.47
N ILE A 98 -21.48 23.23 10.29
CA ILE A 98 -20.03 23.38 10.48
C ILE A 98 -19.39 22.12 11.09
N ILE A 99 -20.02 21.55 12.11
CA ILE A 99 -19.48 20.38 12.83
C ILE A 99 -19.50 19.14 11.92
N GLU A 100 -20.56 18.96 11.14
CA GLU A 100 -20.69 17.87 10.17
C GLU A 100 -19.60 17.97 9.09
N GLU A 101 -19.46 19.12 8.44
CA GLU A 101 -18.44 19.34 7.39
C GLU A 101 -17.00 19.17 7.90
N ILE A 102 -16.70 19.63 9.12
CA ILE A 102 -15.37 19.42 9.73
C ILE A 102 -15.14 17.94 10.04
N SER A 103 -16.16 17.22 10.51
CA SER A 103 -16.07 15.78 10.76
C SER A 103 -15.83 15.00 9.48
N ASP A 104 -16.56 15.35 8.41
CA ASP A 104 -16.41 14.71 7.10
C ASP A 104 -15.02 14.95 6.54
N LEU A 105 -14.55 16.21 6.54
CA LEU A 105 -13.18 16.55 6.12
C LEU A 105 -12.11 15.78 6.90
N SER A 106 -12.26 15.67 8.22
CA SER A 106 -11.33 14.90 9.06
C SER A 106 -11.33 13.41 8.66
N SER A 107 -12.50 12.86 8.38
CA SER A 107 -12.66 11.48 7.90
C SER A 107 -12.02 11.28 6.51
N GLY A 108 -12.19 12.23 5.58
CA GLY A 108 -11.53 12.21 4.27
C GLY A 108 -10.00 12.19 4.39
N VAL A 109 -9.44 13.03 5.27
CA VAL A 109 -7.98 13.05 5.54
C VAL A 109 -7.50 11.70 6.09
N GLU A 110 -8.25 11.08 7.00
CA GLU A 110 -7.92 9.75 7.52
C GLU A 110 -7.94 8.67 6.43
N LYS A 111 -8.90 8.70 5.49
CA LYS A 111 -8.94 7.79 4.35
C LYS A 111 -7.73 7.95 3.43
N VAL A 112 -7.35 9.19 3.11
CA VAL A 112 -6.18 9.49 2.24
C VAL A 112 -4.89 9.02 2.86
N ASN A 113 -4.61 9.42 4.11
CA ASN A 113 -3.47 8.88 4.87
C ASN A 113 -3.50 7.35 4.87
N GLY A 114 -4.72 6.84 4.98
CA GLY A 114 -5.00 5.44 5.00
C GLY A 114 -4.47 4.69 3.77
N ALA A 115 -4.84 5.16 2.60
CA ALA A 115 -4.47 4.57 1.33
C ALA A 115 -2.98 4.79 1.00
N VAL A 116 -2.42 5.95 1.37
CA VAL A 116 -0.99 6.24 1.21
C VAL A 116 -0.13 5.28 2.03
N ASP A 117 -0.50 4.97 3.27
CA ASP A 117 0.20 3.99 4.09
C ASP A 117 0.21 2.59 3.46
N GLN A 118 -0.91 2.19 2.84
CA GLN A 118 -1.01 0.89 2.16
C GLN A 118 -0.05 0.83 0.97
N LEU A 119 -0.09 1.85 0.12
CA LEU A 119 0.79 1.97 -1.04
C LEU A 119 2.28 1.99 -0.63
N SER A 120 2.62 2.77 0.41
CA SER A 120 3.99 2.83 0.94
C SER A 120 4.46 1.47 1.45
N SER A 121 3.62 0.77 2.21
CA SER A 121 3.96 -0.55 2.76
C SER A 121 4.25 -1.58 1.67
N ILE A 122 3.44 -1.60 0.60
CA ILE A 122 3.65 -2.48 -0.55
C ILE A 122 4.98 -2.18 -1.25
N LEU A 123 5.26 -0.90 -1.51
CA LEU A 123 6.52 -0.47 -2.15
C LEU A 123 7.75 -0.86 -1.31
N VAL A 124 7.70 -0.63 0.00
CA VAL A 124 8.80 -0.97 0.91
C VAL A 124 9.00 -2.48 0.99
N GLY A 125 7.91 -3.26 1.09
CA GLY A 125 7.96 -4.72 1.10
C GLY A 125 8.56 -5.28 -0.18
N LEU A 126 8.12 -4.78 -1.34
CA LEU A 126 8.66 -5.14 -2.65
C LEU A 126 10.16 -4.84 -2.78
N PHE A 127 10.58 -3.66 -2.32
CA PHE A 127 11.99 -3.27 -2.34
C PHE A 127 12.83 -4.17 -1.43
N ALA A 128 12.37 -4.42 -0.20
CA ALA A 128 13.06 -5.29 0.75
C ALA A 128 13.13 -6.75 0.24
N ALA A 129 12.07 -7.27 -0.37
CA ALA A 129 12.06 -8.60 -0.98
C ALA A 129 13.01 -8.72 -2.18
N SER A 130 13.03 -7.70 -3.04
CA SER A 130 13.92 -7.65 -4.21
C SER A 130 15.39 -7.57 -3.80
N THR A 131 15.70 -6.75 -2.80
CA THR A 131 17.07 -6.60 -2.27
C THR A 131 17.55 -7.85 -1.52
N ALA A 132 16.67 -8.53 -0.78
CA ALA A 132 16.99 -9.82 -0.17
C ALA A 132 17.37 -10.86 -1.24
N THR A 133 16.58 -10.93 -2.31
CA THR A 133 16.83 -11.84 -3.45
C THR A 133 18.11 -11.49 -4.20
N SER A 134 18.48 -10.20 -4.29
CA SER A 134 19.70 -9.78 -4.99
C SER A 134 20.97 -9.91 -4.16
N ARG A 135 20.89 -9.84 -2.81
CA ARG A 135 22.08 -9.81 -1.93
C ARG A 135 22.40 -11.12 -1.22
N LEU A 136 21.39 -11.93 -0.91
CA LEU A 136 21.59 -13.19 -0.20
C LEU A 136 21.81 -14.35 -1.17
N GLU A 137 22.24 -15.50 -0.66
CA GLU A 137 22.22 -16.76 -1.40
C GLU A 137 20.79 -17.06 -1.89
N LEU A 138 20.64 -17.64 -3.08
CA LEU A 138 19.34 -17.75 -3.77
C LEU A 138 18.22 -18.34 -2.89
N GLY A 139 18.52 -19.39 -2.12
CA GLY A 139 17.56 -20.03 -1.22
C GLY A 139 17.20 -19.16 -0.01
N GLU A 140 18.20 -18.49 0.58
CA GLU A 140 18.02 -17.60 1.73
C GLU A 140 17.31 -16.30 1.34
N GLY A 141 17.66 -15.73 0.19
CA GLY A 141 17.05 -14.55 -0.40
C GLY A 141 15.58 -14.76 -0.67
N LYS A 142 15.21 -15.89 -1.29
CA LYS A 142 13.81 -16.27 -1.50
C LYS A 142 13.05 -16.38 -0.19
N LYS A 143 13.59 -17.12 0.79
CA LYS A 143 12.94 -17.30 2.10
C LYS A 143 12.75 -15.96 2.82
N ARG A 144 13.76 -15.07 2.78
CA ARG A 144 13.66 -13.75 3.41
C ARG A 144 12.66 -12.85 2.67
N ALA A 145 12.61 -12.92 1.34
CA ALA A 145 11.61 -12.21 0.56
C ALA A 145 10.18 -12.65 0.93
N GLU A 146 9.93 -13.96 1.04
CA GLU A 146 8.64 -14.50 1.47
C GLU A 146 8.26 -14.01 2.88
N GLN A 147 9.20 -14.05 3.84
CA GLN A 147 8.97 -13.53 5.20
C GLN A 147 8.62 -12.04 5.22
N VAL A 148 9.34 -11.21 4.45
CA VAL A 148 9.07 -9.77 4.38
C VAL A 148 7.67 -9.49 3.82
N LEU A 149 7.26 -10.23 2.79
CA LEU A 149 5.92 -10.09 2.20
C LEU A 149 4.83 -10.56 3.18
N GLU A 150 5.05 -11.63 3.94
CA GLU A 150 4.14 -12.07 5.00
C GLU A 150 4.01 -11.03 6.12
N GLU A 151 5.14 -10.50 6.61
CA GLU A 151 5.19 -9.43 7.62
C GLU A 151 4.43 -8.18 7.15
N MET A 152 4.61 -7.81 5.88
CA MET A 152 3.90 -6.70 5.24
C MET A 152 2.39 -6.95 5.20
N GLN A 153 1.94 -8.12 4.73
CA GLN A 153 0.52 -8.47 4.65
C GLN A 153 -0.15 -8.47 6.03
N GLN A 154 0.52 -9.01 7.05
CA GLN A 154 0.02 -8.97 8.44
C GLN A 154 -0.10 -7.55 8.97
N SER A 155 0.89 -6.70 8.66
CA SER A 155 0.88 -5.29 9.08
C SER A 155 -0.26 -4.52 8.41
N LEU A 156 -0.49 -4.75 7.11
CA LEU A 156 -1.61 -4.16 6.36
C LEU A 156 -2.96 -4.60 6.94
N GLN A 157 -3.11 -5.88 7.27
CA GLN A 157 -4.34 -6.37 7.88
C GLN A 157 -4.60 -5.71 9.24
N LYS A 158 -3.57 -5.61 10.09
CA LYS A 158 -3.68 -4.94 11.39
C LYS A 158 -4.06 -3.47 11.25
N ILE A 159 -3.49 -2.76 10.27
CA ILE A 159 -3.85 -1.38 9.95
C ILE A 159 -5.33 -1.28 9.56
N ARG A 160 -5.82 -2.18 8.70
CA ARG A 160 -7.23 -2.25 8.30
C ARG A 160 -8.16 -2.49 9.49
N ASP A 161 -7.80 -3.43 10.37
CA ASP A 161 -8.59 -3.76 11.55
C ASP A 161 -8.67 -2.58 12.54
N LEU A 162 -7.54 -1.93 12.83
CA LEU A 162 -7.48 -0.74 13.70
C LEU A 162 -8.32 0.41 13.14
N ARG A 163 -8.35 0.58 11.81
CA ARG A 163 -9.18 1.61 11.16
C ARG A 163 -10.66 1.27 11.23
N ALA A 164 -11.04 0.01 11.03
CA ALA A 164 -12.41 -0.43 11.18
C ALA A 164 -12.93 -0.20 12.63
N GLU A 165 -12.05 -0.38 13.62
CA GLU A 165 -12.33 -0.06 15.02
C GLU A 165 -12.43 1.45 15.26
N SER A 166 -11.47 2.25 14.75
CA SER A 166 -11.49 3.72 14.86
C SER A 166 -12.76 4.31 14.24
N ALA A 167 -13.16 3.85 13.05
CA ALA A 167 -14.38 4.31 12.38
C ALA A 167 -15.66 3.99 13.20
N LYS A 168 -15.70 2.83 13.88
CA LYS A 168 -16.80 2.51 14.81
C LYS A 168 -16.79 3.44 16.02
N ASN A 169 -15.63 3.67 16.61
CA ASN A 169 -15.47 4.56 17.75
C ASN A 169 -15.88 6.00 17.40
N HIS A 170 -15.49 6.50 16.23
CA HIS A 170 -15.89 7.83 15.74
C HIS A 170 -17.42 7.93 15.60
N ARG A 171 -18.07 6.93 14.99
CA ARG A 171 -19.54 6.89 14.88
C ARG A 171 -20.24 6.88 16.24
N GLU A 172 -19.71 6.17 17.22
CA GLU A 172 -20.26 6.18 18.58
C GLU A 172 -20.06 7.55 19.24
N MET A 173 -18.89 8.17 19.13
CA MET A 173 -18.61 9.49 19.68
C MET A 173 -19.53 10.58 19.09
N THR A 174 -19.79 10.56 17.78
CA THR A 174 -20.73 11.50 17.14
C THR A 174 -22.16 11.32 17.65
N LYS A 175 -22.62 10.07 17.87
CA LYS A 175 -23.92 9.81 18.50
C LYS A 175 -24.00 10.35 19.93
N TYR A 176 -22.94 10.18 20.72
CA TYR A 176 -22.89 10.72 22.09
C TYR A 176 -22.92 12.25 22.11
N ALA A 177 -22.22 12.90 21.17
CA ALA A 177 -22.25 14.35 21.03
C ALA A 177 -23.67 14.88 20.71
N TYR A 178 -24.38 14.21 19.78
CA TYR A 178 -25.77 14.54 19.43
C TYR A 178 -26.75 14.37 20.61
N ARG A 179 -26.61 13.29 21.38
CA ARG A 179 -27.49 13.04 22.54
C ARG A 179 -27.32 14.08 23.65
N LYS A 180 -26.16 14.74 23.73
CA LYS A 180 -25.88 15.75 24.75
C LYS A 180 -26.40 17.14 24.35
N SER A 181 -26.44 17.48 23.06
CA SER A 181 -27.03 18.74 22.59
C SER A 181 -28.55 18.78 22.74
N ASP A 182 -29.24 17.64 22.61
CA ASP A 182 -30.70 17.55 22.77
C ASP A 182 -31.15 17.61 24.24
N GLY A 183 -30.22 17.47 25.19
CA GLY A 183 -30.49 17.43 26.63
C GLY A 183 -30.15 18.71 27.41
N GLU A 184 -29.64 19.76 26.75
CA GLU A 184 -29.22 21.02 27.40
C GLU A 184 -30.18 22.20 27.14
N THR A 185 -31.42 21.95 26.70
CA THR A 185 -32.48 22.96 26.52
C THR A 185 -33.56 22.96 27.62
N GLU A 186 -33.20 22.72 28.88
CA GLU A 186 -34.08 23.00 30.04
C GLU A 186 -33.54 24.13 30.93
#